data_AF-A0A2D6E594-F1
#
_entry.id   AF-A0A2D6E594-F1
#
_cell.length_a   1.000
_cell.length_b   1.000
_cell.length_c   1.000
_cell.angle_alpha   90.00
_cell.angle_beta   90.00
_cell.angle_gamma   90.00
#
_symmetry.space_group_name_H-M   'P 1'
#
loop_
_entity.id
_entity.type
_entity.pdbx_description
1 polymer ?
#
loop_
_entity_poly.entity_id
_entity_poly.type
_entity_poly.pdbx_seq_one_letter_code
_entity_poly.pdbx_strand_id
1 'polypeptide(L)'
;MSKPATVQMPDLYGHLPDVLAEDERILKEKFISYGDSWKRRGGAGAFMVLARKWDRLENYMGQEHPDASPKQWDIFDHIEKDPREEGVLDDIRDLRRYLALVEAECLARGYIKI
;
A
#
# COMPACT_ATOMS: atom_id res chain seq x y z
N MET A 1 26.43 -21.50 -27.10
CA MET A 1 25.37 -21.15 -26.13
C MET A 1 25.14 -19.65 -26.23
N SER A 2 24.00 -19.21 -26.77
CA SER A 2 23.65 -17.77 -26.79
C SER A 2 23.37 -17.30 -25.37
N LYS A 3 23.93 -16.14 -24.98
CA LYS A 3 23.51 -15.44 -23.77
C LYS A 3 22.00 -15.18 -23.85
N PRO A 4 21.22 -15.40 -22.78
CA PRO A 4 19.84 -14.96 -22.76
C PRO A 4 19.81 -13.46 -23.01
N ALA A 5 18.92 -13.03 -23.90
CA ALA A 5 18.69 -11.62 -24.17
C ALA A 5 18.39 -10.92 -22.83
N THR A 6 19.12 -9.84 -22.53
CA THR A 6 18.86 -9.04 -21.34
C THR A 6 17.49 -8.41 -21.51
N VAL A 7 16.50 -8.91 -20.77
CA VAL A 7 15.17 -8.29 -20.71
C VAL A 7 15.36 -6.95 -20.01
N GLN A 8 15.22 -5.84 -20.75
CA GLN A 8 15.12 -4.52 -20.13
C GLN A 8 13.85 -4.50 -19.30
N MET A 9 14.01 -4.27 -17.99
CA MET A 9 12.86 -4.07 -17.12
C MET A 9 12.18 -2.74 -17.50
N PRO A 10 10.84 -2.68 -17.53
CA PRO A 10 10.10 -1.43 -17.66
C PRO A 10 10.60 -0.35 -16.69
N ASP A 11 10.54 0.91 -17.10
CA ASP A 11 10.99 2.07 -16.29
C ASP A 11 10.31 2.13 -14.92
N LEU A 12 9.09 1.58 -14.80
CA LEU A 12 8.36 1.37 -13.53
C LEU A 12 9.24 0.80 -12.40
N TYR A 13 10.08 -0.19 -12.69
CA TYR A 13 10.90 -0.83 -11.67
C TYR A 13 12.00 0.10 -11.13
N GLY A 14 12.40 1.11 -11.92
CA GLY A 14 13.31 2.17 -11.49
C GLY A 14 12.72 3.08 -10.42
N HIS A 15 11.39 3.20 -10.34
CA HIS A 15 10.69 4.02 -9.33
C HIS A 15 10.44 3.30 -8.00
N LEU A 16 10.58 1.96 -7.94
CA LEU A 16 10.33 1.21 -6.72
C LEU A 16 11.19 1.64 -5.53
N PRO A 17 12.52 1.88 -5.68
CA PRO A 17 13.33 2.37 -4.57
C PRO A 17 12.81 3.68 -3.97
N ASP A 18 12.38 4.62 -4.80
CA ASP A 18 11.86 5.91 -4.35
C ASP A 18 10.54 5.74 -3.58
N VAL A 19 9.65 4.89 -4.08
CA VAL A 19 8.38 4.57 -3.39
C VAL A 19 8.62 3.96 -2.01
N LEU A 20 9.56 3.01 -1.91
CA LEU A 20 9.86 2.33 -0.66
C LEU A 20 10.60 3.24 0.35
N ALA A 21 11.52 4.08 -0.14
CA ALA A 21 12.21 5.07 0.69
C ALA A 21 11.22 6.08 1.29
N GLU A 22 10.25 6.53 0.48
CA GLU A 22 9.21 7.44 0.93
C GLU A 22 8.28 6.79 1.97
N ASP A 23 7.91 5.52 1.78
CA ASP A 23 7.13 4.77 2.76
C ASP A 23 7.88 4.64 4.09
N GLU A 24 9.17 4.33 4.07
CA GLU A 24 10.00 4.27 5.28
C GLU A 24 10.01 5.63 6.01
N ARG A 25 10.19 6.73 5.27
CA ARG A 25 10.19 8.09 5.81
C ARG A 25 8.87 8.39 6.52
N ILE A 26 7.74 8.18 5.85
CA ILE A 26 6.41 8.46 6.39
C ILE A 26 6.09 7.56 7.58
N LEU A 27 6.48 6.28 7.55
CA LEU A 27 6.31 5.38 8.69
C LEU A 27 7.04 5.87 9.94
N LYS A 28 8.28 6.35 9.79
CA LYS A 28 9.05 6.96 10.90
C LYS A 28 8.38 8.22 11.43
N GLU A 29 7.87 9.08 10.56
CA GLU A 29 7.14 10.29 10.95
C GLU A 29 5.84 9.98 11.70
N LYS A 30 5.03 9.05 11.19
CA LYS A 30 3.78 8.63 11.83
C LYS A 30 4.04 7.94 13.16
N PHE A 31 5.15 7.23 13.32
CA PHE A 31 5.55 6.66 14.61
C PHE A 31 5.78 7.75 15.67
N ILE A 32 6.40 8.88 15.31
CA ILE A 32 6.59 10.01 16.24
C ILE A 32 5.23 10.55 16.72
N SER A 33 4.23 10.63 15.83
CA SER A 33 2.91 11.17 16.18
C SER A 33 2.00 10.18 16.91
N TYR A 34 2.02 8.90 16.51
CA TYR A 34 0.99 7.92 16.91
C TYR A 34 1.55 6.64 17.53
N GLY A 35 2.87 6.47 17.59
CA GLY A 35 3.53 5.26 18.07
C GLY A 35 2.99 3.97 17.44
N ASP A 36 2.90 2.92 18.25
CA ASP A 36 2.39 1.60 17.85
C ASP A 36 0.85 1.49 17.85
N SER A 37 0.14 2.60 17.63
CA SER A 37 -1.33 2.62 17.62
C SER A 37 -1.96 1.58 16.70
N TRP A 38 -1.32 1.29 15.56
CA TRP A 38 -1.76 0.33 14.55
C TRP A 38 -1.82 -1.12 15.05
N LYS A 39 -1.00 -1.49 16.04
CA LYS A 39 -0.97 -2.81 16.68
C LYS A 39 -1.30 -2.76 18.17
N ARG A 40 -1.97 -1.71 18.65
CA ARG A 40 -2.26 -1.51 20.09
C ARG A 40 -3.03 -2.67 20.73
N ARG A 41 -3.81 -3.42 19.94
CA ARG A 41 -4.53 -4.65 20.37
C ARG A 41 -3.85 -5.93 19.85
N GLY A 42 -2.53 -5.90 19.67
CA GLY A 42 -1.76 -6.98 19.06
C GLY A 42 -2.17 -7.23 17.60
N GLY A 43 -2.02 -8.48 17.15
CA GLY A 43 -2.30 -8.88 15.77
C GLY A 43 -3.74 -8.61 15.31
N ALA A 44 -4.72 -8.72 16.20
CA ALA A 44 -6.11 -8.38 15.88
C ALA A 44 -6.27 -6.88 15.54
N GLY A 45 -5.56 -5.99 16.24
CA GLY A 45 -5.53 -4.57 15.93
C GLY A 45 -4.94 -4.29 14.55
N ALA A 46 -3.81 -4.92 14.24
CA ALA A 46 -3.15 -4.79 12.96
C ALA A 46 -4.06 -5.27 11.81
N PHE A 47 -4.71 -6.42 11.95
CA PHE A 47 -5.66 -6.93 10.97
C PHE A 47 -6.82 -5.96 10.71
N MET A 48 -7.40 -5.39 11.78
CA MET A 48 -8.52 -4.45 11.62
C MET A 48 -8.10 -3.13 10.95
N VAL A 49 -6.85 -2.68 11.12
CA VAL A 49 -6.31 -1.52 10.41
C VAL A 49 -6.19 -1.81 8.91
N LEU A 50 -5.67 -2.98 8.54
CA LEU A 50 -5.61 -3.43 7.15
C LEU A 50 -7.00 -3.53 6.53
N ALA A 51 -7.94 -4.20 7.22
CA ALA A 51 -9.31 -4.37 6.76
C ALA A 51 -10.01 -3.02 6.55
N ARG A 52 -9.82 -2.06 7.47
CA ARG A 52 -10.36 -0.69 7.32
C ARG A 52 -9.80 0.02 6.08
N LYS A 53 -8.53 -0.17 5.75
CA LYS A 53 -7.93 0.45 4.56
C LYS A 53 -8.45 -0.19 3.28
N TRP A 54 -8.63 -1.50 3.28
CA TRP A 54 -9.27 -2.20 2.18
C TRP A 54 -10.72 -1.76 1.97
N ASP A 55 -11.52 -1.69 3.04
CA ASP A 55 -12.91 -1.21 3.01
C ASP A 55 -13.03 0.21 2.42
N ARG A 56 -12.07 1.10 2.71
CA ARG A 56 -12.03 2.43 2.08
C ARG A 56 -11.80 2.35 0.58
N LEU A 57 -10.84 1.54 0.13
CA LEU A 57 -10.61 1.33 -1.30
C LEU A 57 -11.87 0.77 -1.98
N GLU A 58 -12.50 -0.25 -1.40
CA GLU A 58 -13.75 -0.79 -1.94
C GLU A 58 -14.86 0.26 -2.00
N ASN A 59 -14.98 1.13 -0.99
CA ASN A 59 -15.95 2.22 -1.00
C ASN A 59 -15.66 3.24 -2.11
N TYR A 60 -14.40 3.66 -2.30
CA TYR A 60 -14.03 4.59 -3.37
C TYR A 60 -14.33 4.01 -4.75
N MET A 61 -13.87 2.79 -5.01
CA MET A 61 -14.08 2.12 -6.30
C MET A 61 -15.56 1.79 -6.51
N GLY A 62 -16.25 1.35 -5.46
CA GLY A 62 -17.64 0.89 -5.51
C GLY A 62 -18.67 2.00 -5.65
N GLN A 63 -18.44 3.20 -5.11
CA GLN A 63 -19.47 4.26 -5.03
C GLN A 63 -19.45 5.26 -6.20
N GLU A 64 -18.33 5.48 -6.88
CA GLU A 64 -18.24 6.53 -7.91
C GLU A 64 -18.79 6.12 -9.30
N HIS A 65 -18.98 4.81 -9.54
CA HIS A 65 -19.54 4.27 -10.80
C HIS A 65 -20.57 3.15 -10.53
N PRO A 66 -21.84 3.49 -10.20
CA PRO A 66 -22.89 2.50 -9.88
C PRO A 66 -23.44 1.74 -11.09
N ASP A 67 -23.10 2.16 -12.30
CA ASP A 67 -23.21 1.37 -13.50
C ASP A 67 -22.07 0.35 -13.48
N ALA A 68 -22.41 -0.95 -13.36
CA ALA A 68 -21.52 -2.12 -13.23
C ALA A 68 -20.55 -2.33 -14.42
N SER A 69 -19.90 -1.25 -14.84
CA SER A 69 -18.91 -1.10 -15.88
C SER A 69 -17.59 -1.66 -15.36
N PRO A 70 -16.79 -2.33 -16.21
CA PRO A 70 -15.44 -2.75 -15.87
C PRO A 70 -14.56 -1.63 -15.29
N LYS A 71 -14.88 -0.36 -15.60
CA LYS A 71 -14.16 0.82 -15.09
C LYS A 71 -14.35 1.09 -13.60
N GLN A 72 -15.43 0.58 -12.99
CA GLN A 72 -15.69 0.73 -11.55
C GLN A 72 -14.53 0.22 -10.68
N TRP A 73 -13.75 -0.76 -11.19
CA TRP A 73 -12.64 -1.36 -10.47
C TRP A 73 -11.28 -1.02 -11.10
N ASP A 74 -11.24 -0.05 -12.04
CA ASP A 74 -10.02 0.39 -12.69
C ASP A 74 -9.29 1.44 -11.83
N ILE A 75 -8.38 0.96 -10.98
CA ILE A 75 -7.68 1.80 -10.02
C ILE A 75 -6.88 2.94 -10.67
N PHE A 76 -6.40 2.77 -11.90
CA PHE A 76 -5.64 3.81 -12.59
C PHE A 76 -6.56 4.91 -13.14
N ASP A 77 -7.73 4.53 -13.69
CA ASP A 77 -8.75 5.48 -14.14
C ASP A 77 -9.29 6.33 -12.97
N HIS A 78 -9.49 5.73 -11.79
CA HIS A 78 -9.88 6.48 -10.59
C HIS A 78 -8.78 7.44 -10.09
N ILE A 79 -7.51 7.01 -10.10
CA ILE A 79 -6.38 7.88 -9.72
C ILE A 79 -6.20 9.04 -10.71
N GLU A 80 -6.37 8.79 -12.01
CA GLU A 80 -6.26 9.84 -13.04
C GLU A 80 -7.36 10.89 -12.88
N LYS A 81 -8.59 10.46 -12.55
CA LYS A 81 -9.74 11.35 -12.38
C LYS A 81 -9.74 12.13 -11.06
N ASP A 82 -9.16 11.55 -10.00
CA ASP A 82 -9.01 12.20 -8.70
C ASP A 82 -7.53 12.20 -8.23
N PRO A 83 -6.73 13.16 -8.71
CA PRO A 83 -5.30 13.24 -8.38
C PRO A 83 -5.01 13.91 -7.04
N ARG A 84 -6.03 14.09 -6.17
CA ARG A 84 -5.85 14.72 -4.86
C ARG A 84 -4.90 13.88 -3.98
N GLU A 85 -4.16 14.59 -3.13
CA GLU A 85 -3.24 13.96 -2.18
C GLU A 85 -3.97 13.07 -1.16
N GLU A 86 -5.21 13.41 -0.78
CA GLU A 86 -6.09 12.64 0.11
C GLU A 86 -7.14 11.80 -0.66
N GLY A 87 -6.71 11.13 -1.74
CA GLY A 87 -7.56 10.30 -2.60
C GLY A 87 -7.26 8.80 -2.53
N VAL A 88 -7.71 8.04 -3.54
CA VAL A 88 -7.48 6.58 -3.65
C VAL A 88 -6.00 6.21 -3.50
N LEU A 89 -5.10 7.04 -4.05
CA LEU A 89 -3.66 6.82 -3.94
C LEU A 89 -3.14 6.87 -2.49
N ASP A 90 -3.73 7.68 -1.61
CA ASP A 90 -3.35 7.74 -0.21
C ASP A 90 -3.73 6.45 0.53
N ASP A 91 -4.96 5.95 0.33
CA ASP A 91 -5.38 4.70 0.95
C ASP A 91 -4.58 3.49 0.43
N ILE A 92 -4.15 3.49 -0.85
CA ILE A 92 -3.21 2.49 -1.38
C ILE A 92 -1.87 2.56 -0.63
N ARG A 93 -1.31 3.77 -0.50
CA ARG A 93 -0.02 3.99 0.16
C ARG A 93 -0.07 3.58 1.62
N ASP A 94 -1.13 3.95 2.33
CA ASP A 94 -1.33 3.56 3.73
C ASP A 94 -1.50 2.05 3.89
N LEU A 95 -2.29 1.39 3.03
CA LEU A 95 -2.42 -0.06 3.06
C LEU A 95 -1.06 -0.74 2.87
N ARG A 96 -0.27 -0.31 1.88
CA ARG A 96 1.06 -0.85 1.62
C ARG A 96 1.99 -0.67 2.82
N ARG A 97 2.01 0.52 3.42
CA ARG A 97 2.81 0.82 4.62
C ARG A 97 2.44 -0.06 5.82
N TYR A 98 1.14 -0.30 6.04
CA TYR A 98 0.70 -1.19 7.12
C TYR A 98 1.01 -2.66 6.84
N LEU A 99 0.93 -3.12 5.59
CA LEU A 99 1.39 -4.46 5.21
C LEU A 99 2.89 -4.61 5.48
N ALA A 100 3.70 -3.62 5.11
CA ALA A 100 5.13 -3.60 5.40
C ALA A 100 5.43 -3.62 6.90
N LEU A 101 4.68 -2.85 7.71
CA LEU A 101 4.82 -2.87 9.18
C LEU A 101 4.50 -4.25 9.78
N VAL A 102 3.47 -4.94 9.27
CA VAL A 102 3.14 -6.30 9.73
C VAL A 102 4.29 -7.26 9.43
N GLU A 103 4.86 -7.21 8.23
CA GLU A 103 5.99 -8.06 7.87
C GLU A 103 7.26 -7.72 8.67
N ALA A 104 7.55 -6.42 8.87
CA ALA A 104 8.64 -5.94 9.70
C ALA A 104 8.50 -6.40 11.16
N GLU A 105 7.27 -6.42 11.70
CA GLU A 105 6.99 -6.95 13.03
C GLU A 105 7.22 -8.47 13.10
N CYS A 106 6.83 -9.22 12.06
CA CYS A 106 7.12 -10.65 11.95
C CYS A 106 8.63 -10.93 11.94
N LEU A 107 9.40 -10.13 11.20
CA LEU A 107 10.86 -10.14 11.20
C LEU A 107 11.42 -9.87 12.60
N ALA A 108 10.98 -8.78 13.25
CA ALA A 108 11.42 -8.39 14.59
C ALA A 108 11.13 -9.46 15.66
N ARG A 109 10.06 -10.24 15.45
CA ARG A 109 9.67 -11.38 16.31
C ARG A 109 10.34 -12.70 15.93
N GLY A 110 11.08 -12.74 14.81
CA GLY A 110 11.75 -13.94 14.32
C GLY A 110 10.83 -14.98 13.67
N TYR A 111 9.63 -14.59 13.21
CA TYR A 111 8.71 -15.49 12.52
C TYR A 111 9.15 -15.79 11.08
N ILE A 112 9.89 -14.87 10.46
CA ILE A 112 10.38 -14.96 9.08
C ILE A 112 11.84 -14.49 8.99
N LYS A 113 12.47 -14.73 7.83
CA LYS A 113 13.82 -14.26 7.45
C LYS A 113 13.77 -13.79 6.00
N ILE A 114 14.51 -12.72 5.68
CA ILE A 114 14.61 -12.13 4.33
C ILE A 114 16.08 -12.03 3.94
#